data_AF-V8NSR3-F1
#
_entry.id   AF-V8NSR3-F1
#
_cell.length_a   1.000
_cell.length_b   1.000
_cell.length_c   1.000
_cell.angle_alpha   90.00
_cell.angle_beta   90.00
_cell.angle_gamma   90.00
#
_symmetry.space_group_name_H-M   'P 1'
#
loop_
_entity.id
_entity.type
_entity.pdbx_description
1 polymer ?
#
loop_
_entity_poly.entity_id
_entity_poly.type
_entity_poly.pdbx_seq_one_letter_code
_entity_poly.pdbx_strand_id
1 'polypeptide(L)'
;MVCLENIYKKITGKELKYEALMGKPSEVTYHYAEYLIRTQASAKQWKSPIQTLYAIGDNLMTDIYGANLYNRYLEERISRRSSKAHVQAKALGGTRSATVSQEEEPENSWENELASATATRCTSVLVCTGVYNPHTEVPSDTRENITETVFHGHRDFRFDPALVEPDHIVSDVEAAVDLIFQLETFVPHENCRTS
;
A
#
# COMPACT_ATOMS: atom_id res chain seq x y z
N MET A 1 -17.58 -4.18 10.94
CA MET A 1 -17.28 -5.49 11.59
C MET A 1 -17.94 -5.62 12.96
N VAL A 2 -17.99 -4.54 13.74
CA VAL A 2 -18.55 -4.46 15.10
C VAL A 2 -19.92 -5.15 15.31
N CYS A 3 -20.86 -5.03 14.37
CA CYS A 3 -22.20 -5.64 14.52
C CYS A 3 -22.15 -7.18 14.55
N LEU A 4 -21.44 -7.80 13.60
CA LEU A 4 -21.33 -9.25 13.51
C LEU A 4 -20.53 -9.83 14.68
N GLU A 5 -19.42 -9.19 15.04
CA GLU A 5 -18.60 -9.56 16.20
C GLU A 5 -19.42 -9.56 17.48
N ASN A 6 -20.22 -8.51 17.71
CA ASN A 6 -21.08 -8.38 18.87
C ASN A 6 -22.19 -9.44 18.89
N ILE A 7 -22.85 -9.70 17.75
CA ILE A 7 -23.89 -10.73 17.65
C ILE A 7 -23.29 -12.13 17.90
N TYR A 8 -22.15 -12.45 17.28
CA TYR A 8 -21.47 -13.72 17.43
C TYR A 8 -21.07 -13.95 18.89
N LYS A 9 -20.48 -12.94 19.55
CA LYS A 9 -20.11 -12.98 20.97
C LYS A 9 -21.32 -13.14 21.87
N LYS A 10 -22.41 -12.43 21.58
CA LYS A 10 -23.66 -12.53 22.36
C LYS A 10 -24.28 -13.93 22.30
N ILE A 11 -24.24 -14.59 21.15
CA ILE A 11 -24.86 -15.91 20.95
C ILE A 11 -23.96 -17.05 21.43
N THR A 12 -22.66 -16.98 21.15
CA THR A 12 -21.73 -18.11 21.36
C THR A 12 -20.88 -17.98 22.62
N GLY A 13 -20.79 -16.77 23.20
CA GLY A 13 -19.84 -16.45 24.26
C GLY A 13 -18.37 -16.39 23.82
N LYS A 14 -18.07 -16.61 22.54
CA LYS A 14 -16.72 -16.62 21.98
C LYS A 14 -16.46 -15.38 21.14
N GLU A 15 -15.20 -15.00 21.04
CA GLU A 15 -14.80 -13.95 20.09
C GLU A 15 -14.72 -14.51 18.68
N LEU A 16 -15.22 -13.73 17.71
CA LEU A 16 -15.14 -14.10 16.31
C LEU A 16 -13.68 -14.06 15.87
N LYS A 17 -13.21 -15.16 15.28
CA LYS A 17 -11.87 -15.29 14.72
C LYS A 17 -11.96 -15.17 13.21
N TYR A 18 -11.14 -14.30 12.65
CA TYR A 18 -11.04 -14.13 11.21
C TYR A 18 -9.78 -14.84 10.74
N GLU A 19 -9.91 -15.63 9.68
CA GLU A 19 -8.77 -16.34 9.08
C GLU A 19 -7.97 -15.43 8.16
N ALA A 20 -8.65 -14.49 7.49
CA ALA A 20 -8.02 -13.49 6.65
C ALA A 20 -8.82 -12.19 6.68
N LEU A 21 -8.10 -11.06 6.71
CA LEU A 21 -8.69 -9.74 6.58
C LEU A 21 -8.32 -9.18 5.22
N MET A 22 -9.31 -9.13 4.34
CA MET A 22 -9.19 -8.58 2.99
C MET A 22 -9.87 -7.21 2.90
N GLY A 23 -9.48 -6.45 1.88
CA GLY A 23 -9.89 -5.06 1.72
C GLY A 23 -8.89 -4.10 2.35
N LYS A 24 -8.95 -2.83 1.95
CA LYS A 24 -8.14 -1.75 2.53
C LYS A 24 -8.44 -1.65 4.05
N PRO A 25 -7.42 -1.45 4.91
CA PRO A 25 -6.02 -1.13 4.62
C PRO A 25 -5.07 -2.35 4.51
N SER A 26 -5.57 -3.57 4.31
CA SER A 26 -4.75 -4.79 4.32
C SER A 26 -3.71 -4.82 3.19
N GLU A 27 -2.45 -5.13 3.53
CA GLU A 27 -1.32 -5.20 2.58
C GLU A 27 -1.61 -6.17 1.42
N VAL A 28 -2.26 -7.31 1.70
CA VAL A 28 -2.64 -8.31 0.68
C VAL A 28 -3.51 -7.72 -0.44
N THR A 29 -4.31 -6.69 -0.11
CA THR A 29 -5.16 -6.01 -1.09
C THR A 29 -4.33 -5.20 -2.08
N TYR A 30 -3.28 -4.52 -1.59
CA TYR A 30 -2.39 -3.73 -2.44
C TYR A 30 -1.46 -4.59 -3.27
N HIS A 31 -0.95 -5.68 -2.67
CA HIS A 31 -0.27 -6.74 -3.41
C HIS A 31 -1.07 -7.24 -4.60
N TYR A 32 -2.33 -7.60 -4.38
CA TYR A 32 -3.20 -8.09 -5.45
C TYR A 32 -3.49 -7.00 -6.48
N ALA A 33 -3.69 -5.75 -6.05
CA ALA A 33 -3.86 -4.62 -6.95
C ALA A 33 -2.63 -4.41 -7.85
N GLU A 34 -1.42 -4.46 -7.31
CA GLU A 34 -0.19 -4.35 -8.12
C GLU A 34 -0.06 -5.51 -9.12
N TYR A 35 -0.36 -6.74 -8.69
CA TYR A 35 -0.38 -7.90 -9.58
C TYR A 35 -1.32 -7.69 -10.78
N LEU A 36 -2.54 -7.19 -10.53
CA LEU A 36 -3.50 -6.88 -11.59
C LEU A 36 -2.99 -5.78 -12.52
N ILE A 37 -2.41 -4.71 -11.97
CA ILE A 37 -1.83 -3.59 -12.72
C ILE A 37 -0.70 -4.08 -13.64
N ARG A 38 0.23 -4.90 -13.11
CA ARG A 38 1.31 -5.50 -13.90
C ARG A 38 0.80 -6.41 -14.99
N THR A 39 -0.23 -7.21 -14.70
CA THR A 39 -0.86 -8.11 -15.68
C THR A 39 -1.48 -7.31 -16.84
N GLN A 40 -2.15 -6.20 -16.53
CA GLN A 40 -2.72 -5.31 -17.54
C GLN A 40 -1.63 -4.59 -18.36
N ALA A 41 -0.55 -4.14 -17.73
CA ALA A 41 0.58 -3.52 -18.44
C ALA A 41 1.25 -4.49 -19.42
N SER A 42 1.47 -5.73 -19.00
CA SER A 42 1.98 -6.81 -19.86
C SER A 42 1.05 -7.11 -21.03
N ALA A 43 -0.27 -7.17 -20.78
CA ALA A 43 -1.26 -7.39 -21.84
C ALA A 43 -1.27 -6.25 -22.87
N LYS A 44 -0.96 -5.01 -22.43
CA LYS A 44 -0.78 -3.84 -23.31
C LYS A 44 0.63 -3.72 -23.91
N GLN A 45 1.51 -4.69 -23.67
CA GLN A 45 2.88 -4.73 -24.16
C GLN A 45 3.70 -3.48 -23.78
N TRP A 46 3.47 -2.95 -22.59
CA TRP A 46 4.26 -1.83 -22.08
C TRP A 46 5.72 -2.25 -21.92
N LYS A 47 6.63 -1.50 -22.53
CA LYS A 47 8.06 -1.82 -22.56
C LYS A 47 8.73 -1.65 -21.20
N SER A 48 8.26 -0.69 -20.42
CA SER A 48 8.79 -0.36 -19.10
C SER A 48 7.87 -0.89 -18.01
N PRO A 49 8.41 -1.50 -16.95
CA PRO A 49 7.62 -1.91 -15.80
C PRO A 49 7.06 -0.69 -15.07
N ILE A 50 5.92 -0.87 -14.39
CA ILE A 50 5.32 0.17 -13.55
C ILE A 50 6.15 0.28 -12.27
N GLN A 51 6.70 1.48 -12.05
CA GLN A 51 7.59 1.77 -10.91
C GLN A 51 6.88 2.49 -9.77
N THR A 52 5.92 3.37 -10.07
CA THR A 52 5.21 4.15 -9.06
C THR A 52 3.72 3.89 -9.15
N LEU A 53 3.12 3.57 -8.00
CA LEU A 53 1.69 3.43 -7.81
C LEU A 53 1.17 4.70 -7.13
N TYR A 54 0.06 5.24 -7.63
CA TYR A 54 -0.65 6.34 -6.97
C TYR A 54 -1.99 5.83 -6.44
N ALA A 55 -2.14 5.81 -5.13
CA ALA A 55 -3.35 5.39 -4.45
C ALA A 55 -4.19 6.62 -4.11
N ILE A 56 -5.19 6.89 -4.93
CA ILE A 56 -6.14 8.00 -4.76
C ILE A 56 -7.33 7.52 -3.92
N GLY A 57 -7.66 8.24 -2.85
CA GLY A 57 -8.77 7.87 -1.98
C GLY A 57 -9.22 8.99 -1.05
N ASP A 58 -10.37 8.82 -0.41
CA ASP A 58 -11.05 9.82 0.41
C ASP A 58 -11.03 9.49 1.90
N ASN A 59 -10.41 8.37 2.30
CA ASN A 59 -10.42 7.91 3.68
C ASN A 59 -9.01 7.64 4.20
N LEU A 60 -8.61 8.41 5.23
CA LEU A 60 -7.32 8.30 5.91
C LEU A 60 -7.04 6.88 6.43
N MET A 61 -8.07 6.23 6.99
CA MET A 61 -7.93 4.96 7.72
C MET A 61 -7.90 3.73 6.81
N THR A 62 -8.29 3.89 5.54
CA THR A 62 -8.30 2.79 4.58
C THR A 62 -7.32 3.04 3.44
N ASP A 63 -7.44 4.17 2.77
CA ASP A 63 -6.80 4.41 1.48
C ASP A 63 -5.39 4.90 1.68
N ILE A 64 -5.24 5.91 2.53
CA ILE A 64 -3.96 6.52 2.87
C ILE A 64 -3.15 5.54 3.71
N TYR A 65 -3.75 5.01 4.78
CA TYR A 65 -3.11 4.01 5.62
C TYR A 65 -2.66 2.79 4.82
N GLY A 66 -3.52 2.23 3.97
CA GLY A 66 -3.19 1.07 3.16
C GLY A 66 -2.07 1.36 2.14
N ALA A 67 -2.10 2.53 1.50
CA ALA A 67 -1.07 2.93 0.55
C ALA A 67 0.30 3.11 1.22
N ASN A 68 0.32 3.77 2.38
CA ASN A 68 1.54 4.02 3.15
C ASN A 68 2.11 2.72 3.73
N LEU A 69 1.24 1.82 4.21
CA LEU A 69 1.63 0.49 4.64
C LEU A 69 2.32 -0.26 3.50
N TYR A 70 1.74 -0.20 2.29
CA TYR A 70 2.33 -0.82 1.11
C TYR A 70 3.65 -0.18 0.69
N ASN A 71 3.75 1.16 0.75
CA ASN A 71 5.00 1.85 0.44
C ASN A 71 6.14 1.42 1.38
N ARG A 72 5.87 1.32 2.68
CA ARG A 72 6.83 0.80 3.67
C ARG A 72 7.30 -0.61 3.31
N TYR A 73 6.38 -1.49 2.93
CA TYR A 73 6.73 -2.84 2.44
C TYR A 73 7.70 -2.78 1.24
N LEU A 74 7.43 -1.91 0.26
CA LEU A 74 8.28 -1.75 -0.93
C LEU A 74 9.69 -1.27 -0.55
N GLU A 75 9.81 -0.29 0.35
CA GLU A 75 11.08 0.24 0.86
C GLU A 75 11.91 -0.83 1.60
N GLU A 76 11.27 -1.59 2.49
CA GLU A 76 11.90 -2.69 3.21
C GLU A 76 12.37 -3.80 2.27
N ARG A 77 11.58 -4.11 1.24
CA ARG A 77 11.93 -5.10 0.22
C ARG A 77 13.14 -4.67 -0.60
N ILE A 78 13.21 -3.42 -1.02
CA ILE A 78 14.36 -2.85 -1.73
C ILE A 78 15.61 -2.90 -0.83
N SER A 79 15.48 -2.50 0.43
CA SER A 79 16.57 -2.50 1.43
C SER A 79 17.11 -3.90 1.71
N ARG A 80 16.23 -4.91 1.76
CA ARG A 80 16.63 -6.33 1.89
C ARG A 80 17.36 -6.83 0.65
N ARG A 81 16.91 -6.46 -0.55
CA ARG A 81 17.57 -6.84 -1.82
C ARG A 81 18.96 -6.21 -1.94
N SER A 82 19.12 -4.93 -1.61
CA SER A 82 20.43 -4.26 -1.62
C SER A 82 21.40 -4.87 -0.61
N SER A 83 20.91 -5.20 0.58
CA SER A 83 21.71 -5.87 1.62
C SER A 83 22.16 -7.28 1.21
N LYS A 84 21.27 -8.10 0.62
CA LYS A 84 21.63 -9.43 0.10
C LYS A 84 22.65 -9.35 -1.04
N ALA A 85 22.52 -8.38 -1.94
CA ALA A 85 23.48 -8.15 -3.02
C ALA A 85 24.88 -7.78 -2.47
N HIS A 86 24.94 -6.95 -1.42
CA HIS A 86 26.20 -6.55 -0.79
C HIS A 86 26.90 -7.72 -0.08
N VAL A 87 26.13 -8.62 0.57
CA VAL A 87 26.66 -9.83 1.21
C VAL A 87 27.19 -10.83 0.17
N GLN A 88 26.48 -11.06 -0.94
CA GLN A 88 26.95 -11.94 -2.02
C GLN A 88 28.22 -11.41 -2.69
N ALA A 89 28.29 -10.10 -2.94
CA ALA A 89 29.50 -9.47 -3.50
C ALA A 89 30.71 -9.62 -2.56
N LYS A 90 30.51 -9.57 -1.23
CA LYS A 90 31.57 -9.75 -0.23
C LYS A 90 31.99 -11.21 -0.07
N ALA A 91 31.07 -12.18 -0.25
CA ALA A 91 31.35 -13.61 -0.22
C ALA A 91 32.14 -14.10 -1.45
N LEU A 92 32.02 -13.43 -2.60
CA LEU A 92 32.81 -13.72 -3.80
C LEU A 92 34.27 -13.21 -3.70
N GLY A 93 34.59 -12.36 -2.72
CA GLY A 93 35.94 -11.82 -2.46
C GLY A 93 36.68 -12.47 -1.27
N GLY A 94 36.09 -13.47 -0.61
CA GLY A 94 36.66 -14.10 0.59
C GLY A 94 36.55 -15.63 0.55
N THR A 95 37.65 -16.30 0.86
CA THR A 95 37.84 -17.76 0.86
C THR A 95 36.70 -18.54 1.53
N ARG A 96 36.25 -19.59 0.83
CA ARG A 96 35.18 -20.58 1.14
C ARG A 96 35.09 -21.07 2.59
N SER A 97 33.86 -21.18 3.12
CA SER A 97 33.25 -22.27 3.96
C SER A 97 32.09 -21.68 4.79
N ALA A 98 30.91 -22.25 5.04
CA ALA A 98 30.12 -23.40 4.60
C ALA A 98 28.66 -23.21 5.10
N THR A 99 27.73 -23.97 4.51
CA THR A 99 26.35 -24.29 4.95
C THR A 99 25.34 -23.15 5.12
N VAL A 100 24.54 -22.93 4.08
CA VAL A 100 23.19 -22.34 4.19
C VAL A 100 22.20 -23.50 4.15
N SER A 101 21.53 -23.74 5.26
CA SER A 101 20.38 -24.65 5.33
C SER A 101 19.25 -24.03 4.52
N GLN A 102 18.95 -24.60 3.35
CA GLN A 102 17.70 -24.38 2.64
C GLN A 102 16.62 -25.18 3.40
N GLU A 103 15.93 -24.51 4.30
CA GLU A 103 14.59 -24.93 4.69
C GLU A 103 13.65 -24.46 3.59
N GLU A 104 13.40 -25.34 2.62
CA GLU A 104 12.37 -25.18 1.60
C GLU A 104 11.01 -25.44 2.26
N GLU A 105 10.44 -24.39 2.88
CA GLU A 105 9.01 -24.33 3.13
C GLU A 105 8.29 -24.30 1.77
N PRO A 106 7.13 -24.99 1.61
CA PRO A 106 6.47 -25.10 0.32
C PRO A 106 5.91 -23.72 -0.05
N GLU A 107 6.68 -22.96 -0.83
CA GLU A 107 6.26 -21.66 -1.35
C GLU A 107 5.01 -21.84 -2.19
N ASN A 108 3.91 -21.37 -1.62
CA ASN A 108 2.63 -21.21 -2.27
C ASN A 108 2.82 -20.47 -3.60
N SER A 109 2.57 -21.13 -4.74
CA SER A 109 2.74 -20.59 -6.11
C SER A 109 2.22 -19.15 -6.30
N TRP A 110 1.13 -18.82 -5.60
CA TRP A 110 0.47 -17.52 -5.60
C TRP A 110 1.24 -16.46 -4.80
N GLU A 111 1.97 -16.81 -3.74
CA GLU A 111 2.85 -15.90 -3.01
C GLU A 111 4.05 -15.47 -3.86
N ASN A 112 4.57 -16.34 -4.72
CA ASN A 112 5.70 -16.02 -5.60
C ASN A 112 5.29 -15.05 -6.74
N GLU A 113 4.10 -15.25 -7.32
CA GLU A 113 3.52 -14.31 -8.29
C GLU A 113 3.24 -12.94 -7.68
N LEU A 114 2.80 -12.92 -6.42
CA LEU A 114 2.51 -11.70 -5.67
C LEU A 114 3.79 -10.99 -5.19
N ALA A 115 4.81 -11.75 -4.77
CA ALA A 115 6.11 -11.24 -4.33
C ALA A 115 6.94 -10.60 -5.46
N SER A 116 6.57 -10.87 -6.71
CA SER A 116 7.19 -10.31 -7.92
C SER A 116 6.79 -8.87 -8.22
N ALA A 117 6.44 -8.08 -7.20
CA ALA A 117 6.13 -6.67 -7.35
C ALA A 117 7.27 -5.92 -8.10
N THR A 118 6.91 -5.15 -9.11
CA THR A 118 7.81 -4.31 -9.91
C THR A 118 7.84 -2.87 -9.43
N ALA A 119 6.81 -2.45 -8.71
CA ALA A 119 6.74 -1.13 -8.12
C ALA A 119 7.87 -0.95 -7.08
N THR A 120 8.40 0.25 -7.05
CA THR A 120 9.41 0.70 -6.09
C THR A 120 8.83 1.68 -5.09
N ARG A 121 7.68 2.28 -5.40
CA ARG A 121 7.03 3.29 -4.57
C ARG A 121 5.51 3.23 -4.70
N CYS A 122 4.81 3.48 -3.61
CA CYS A 122 3.38 3.71 -3.56
C CYS A 122 3.14 5.08 -2.91
N THR A 123 2.48 5.99 -3.61
CA THR A 123 2.22 7.37 -3.17
C THR A 123 0.74 7.53 -2.89
N SER A 124 0.41 8.07 -1.72
CA SER A 124 -0.96 8.29 -1.27
C SER A 124 -1.46 9.69 -1.64
N VAL A 125 -2.65 9.77 -2.24
CA VAL A 125 -3.28 11.05 -2.62
C VAL A 125 -4.67 11.10 -2.01
N LEU A 126 -4.86 11.97 -1.04
CA LEU A 126 -6.13 12.18 -0.36
C LEU A 126 -6.98 13.21 -1.12
N VAL A 127 -8.20 12.81 -1.51
CA VAL A 127 -9.19 13.71 -2.11
C VAL A 127 -10.19 14.19 -1.07
N CYS A 128 -10.70 15.41 -1.23
CA CYS A 128 -11.61 16.07 -0.29
C CYS A 128 -13.09 15.98 -0.69
N THR A 129 -13.45 15.05 -1.59
CA THR A 129 -14.82 14.89 -2.12
C THR A 129 -15.62 13.78 -1.44
N GLY A 130 -15.15 13.21 -0.32
CA GLY A 130 -15.72 12.00 0.26
C GLY A 130 -15.74 11.99 1.79
N VAL A 131 -15.36 10.87 2.39
CA VAL A 131 -15.34 10.65 3.85
C VAL A 131 -14.49 11.70 4.56
N TYR A 132 -13.35 12.07 3.99
CA TYR A 132 -12.50 13.14 4.50
C TYR A 132 -13.10 14.51 4.17
N ASN A 133 -13.28 15.34 5.21
CA ASN A 133 -13.74 16.71 5.10
C ASN A 133 -12.74 17.67 5.76
N PRO A 134 -12.05 18.53 4.98
CA PRO A 134 -11.04 19.46 5.49
C PRO A 134 -11.62 20.60 6.33
N HIS A 135 -12.94 20.84 6.26
CA HIS A 135 -13.64 21.90 6.97
C HIS A 135 -14.29 21.45 8.29
N THR A 136 -14.07 20.20 8.69
CA THR A 136 -14.47 19.76 10.02
C THR A 136 -13.59 20.51 11.02
N GLU A 137 -14.14 21.49 11.74
CA GLU A 137 -13.44 22.23 12.79
C GLU A 137 -12.93 21.23 13.83
N VAL A 138 -11.64 20.89 13.76
CA VAL A 138 -10.95 20.20 14.84
C VAL A 138 -10.36 21.28 15.74
N PRO A 139 -10.69 21.32 17.04
CA PRO A 139 -10.06 22.22 18.00
C PRO A 139 -8.53 22.07 17.95
N SER A 140 -7.84 23.18 18.22
CA SER A 140 -6.45 23.54 17.90
C SER A 140 -5.31 22.61 18.34
N ASP A 141 -5.60 21.41 18.83
CA ASP A 141 -4.62 20.44 19.33
C ASP A 141 -4.50 19.26 18.36
N THR A 142 -3.94 19.56 17.17
CA THR A 142 -3.86 18.68 16.00
C THR A 142 -3.04 17.39 16.21
N ARG A 143 -2.32 17.26 17.33
CA ARG A 143 -1.47 16.09 17.63
C ARG A 143 -2.11 15.06 18.56
N GLU A 144 -3.10 15.44 19.36
CA GLU A 144 -3.73 14.53 20.34
C GLU A 144 -5.06 13.95 19.83
N ASN A 145 -5.75 14.62 18.92
CA ASN A 145 -7.06 14.18 18.43
C ASN A 145 -7.03 13.17 17.27
N ILE A 146 -5.94 13.10 16.47
CA ILE A 146 -5.79 12.04 15.46
C ILE A 146 -5.56 10.68 16.14
N THR A 147 -4.94 10.67 17.32
CA THR A 147 -4.84 9.47 18.16
C THR A 147 -6.16 9.10 18.85
N GLU A 148 -7.10 10.04 18.98
CA GLU A 148 -8.39 9.83 19.66
C GLU A 148 -9.59 9.62 18.72
N THR A 149 -9.43 9.84 17.40
CA THR A 149 -10.35 9.28 16.41
C THR A 149 -10.24 7.77 16.45
N VAL A 150 -11.11 7.17 17.26
CA VAL A 150 -11.27 5.74 17.51
C VAL A 150 -10.94 4.96 16.25
N PHE A 151 -9.80 4.26 16.27
CA PHE A 151 -9.42 3.33 15.21
C PHE A 151 -10.53 2.27 15.11
N HIS A 152 -11.46 2.47 14.18
CA HIS A 152 -12.52 1.51 13.86
C HIS A 152 -12.02 0.40 12.93
N GLY A 153 -10.70 0.34 12.72
CA GLY A 153 -10.07 -0.78 12.05
C GLY A 153 -10.26 -2.05 12.86
N HIS A 154 -10.08 -3.17 12.17
CA HIS A 154 -10.26 -4.46 12.79
C HIS A 154 -9.30 -4.63 13.97
N ARG A 155 -9.75 -5.24 15.07
CA ARG A 155 -8.98 -5.40 16.33
C ARG A 155 -7.56 -5.93 16.12
N ASP A 156 -7.40 -6.81 15.14
CA ASP A 156 -6.12 -7.48 14.89
C ASP A 156 -5.15 -6.62 14.04
N PHE A 157 -5.58 -5.44 13.57
CA PHE A 157 -4.68 -4.43 13.01
C PHE A 157 -4.10 -3.58 14.13
N ARG A 158 -2.77 -3.61 14.28
CA ARG A 158 -2.06 -2.66 15.13
C ARG A 158 -1.99 -1.32 14.42
N PHE A 159 -2.60 -0.32 15.02
CA PHE A 159 -2.59 1.04 14.50
C PHE A 159 -1.21 1.68 14.65
N ASP A 160 -0.71 2.25 13.56
CA ASP A 160 0.49 3.08 13.50
C ASP A 160 0.10 4.49 13.03
N PRO A 161 0.12 5.51 13.91
CA PRO A 161 -0.23 6.88 13.55
C PRO A 161 0.62 7.47 12.43
N ALA A 162 1.86 6.97 12.22
CA ALA A 162 2.71 7.48 11.14
C ALA A 162 2.19 7.11 9.75
N LEU A 163 1.26 6.16 9.65
CA LEU A 163 0.71 5.71 8.36
C LEU A 163 -0.54 6.48 7.92
N VAL A 164 -1.10 7.36 8.74
CA VAL A 164 -2.29 8.14 8.32
C VAL A 164 -1.96 9.44 7.58
N GLU A 165 -0.70 9.83 7.49
CA GLU A 165 -0.29 11.06 6.81
C GLU A 165 -0.25 10.86 5.28
N PRO A 166 -1.06 11.59 4.50
CA PRO A 166 -1.04 11.49 3.04
C PRO A 166 0.18 12.19 2.44
N ASP A 167 0.74 11.67 1.34
CA ASP A 167 1.81 12.35 0.60
C ASP A 167 1.29 13.65 -0.05
N HIS A 168 0.05 13.63 -0.53
CA HIS A 168 -0.61 14.76 -1.17
C HIS A 168 -2.07 14.85 -0.76
N ILE A 169 -2.57 16.08 -0.61
CA ILE A 169 -3.99 16.39 -0.39
C ILE A 169 -4.46 17.30 -1.52
N VAL A 170 -5.56 16.94 -2.16
CA VAL A 170 -6.14 17.67 -3.29
C VAL A 170 -7.66 17.79 -3.15
N SER A 171 -8.26 18.71 -3.90
CA SER A 171 -9.71 18.95 -3.83
C SER A 171 -10.51 17.71 -4.24
N ASP A 172 -10.14 17.08 -5.35
CA ASP A 172 -10.91 16.05 -6.03
C ASP A 172 -10.01 15.15 -6.90
N VAL A 173 -10.63 14.19 -7.60
CA VAL A 173 -9.93 13.23 -8.45
C VAL A 173 -9.33 13.88 -9.71
N GLU A 174 -9.92 14.94 -10.23
CA GLU A 174 -9.37 15.65 -11.40
C GLU A 174 -8.05 16.32 -11.02
N ALA A 175 -8.04 17.05 -9.91
CA ALA A 175 -6.83 17.66 -9.35
C ALA A 175 -5.76 16.61 -8.99
N ALA A 176 -6.17 15.41 -8.54
CA ALA A 176 -5.23 14.31 -8.29
C ALA A 176 -4.52 13.86 -9.57
N VAL A 177 -5.26 13.70 -10.66
CA VAL A 177 -4.70 13.27 -11.95
C VAL A 177 -3.76 14.34 -12.51
N ASP A 178 -4.14 15.61 -12.45
CA ASP A 178 -3.30 16.72 -12.89
C ASP A 178 -1.99 16.79 -12.10
N LEU A 179 -2.06 16.61 -10.77
CA LEU A 179 -0.88 16.53 -9.91
C LEU A 179 0.03 15.36 -10.32
N ILE A 180 -0.53 14.18 -10.56
CA ILE A 180 0.25 13.00 -10.96
C ILE A 180 0.98 13.24 -12.29
N PHE A 181 0.32 13.87 -13.26
CA PHE A 181 0.99 14.24 -14.51
C PHE A 181 2.14 15.22 -14.28
N GLN A 182 2.00 16.17 -13.37
CA GLN A 182 3.09 17.08 -13.02
C GLN A 182 4.25 16.34 -12.35
N LEU A 183 3.97 15.44 -11.40
CA LEU A 183 4.98 14.66 -10.68
C LEU A 183 5.78 13.74 -11.62
N GLU A 184 5.11 13.11 -12.59
CA GLU A 184 5.74 12.24 -13.58
C GLU A 184 6.37 13.01 -14.76
N THR A 185 6.35 14.34 -14.73
CA THR A 185 6.82 15.20 -15.83
C THR A 185 6.15 14.81 -17.17
N PHE A 186 4.87 14.45 -17.11
CA PHE A 186 4.11 14.06 -18.29
C PHE A 186 3.83 15.30 -19.14
N VAL A 187 4.34 15.31 -20.36
CA VAL A 187 4.02 16.33 -21.36
C VAL A 187 2.93 15.77 -22.26
N PRO A 188 1.69 16.31 -22.23
CA PRO A 188 0.66 15.90 -23.17
C PRO A 188 1.17 16.15 -24.58
N HIS A 189 1.15 15.13 -25.44
CA HIS A 189 1.35 15.36 -26.87
C HIS A 189 0.17 16.19 -27.38
N GLU A 190 0.36 17.50 -27.53
CA GLU A 190 -0.49 18.33 -28.38
C GLU A 190 -0.34 17.81 -29.81
N ASN A 191 -1.15 16.83 -30.21
CA ASN A 191 -1.52 16.50 -31.58
C ASN A 191 -2.36 15.21 -31.63
N CYS A 192 -3.68 15.31 -31.41
CA CYS A 192 -4.70 14.57 -32.18
C CYS A 192 -6.12 15.03 -31.82
N ARG A 193 -6.43 16.32 -32.04
CA ARG A 193 -7.82 16.79 -32.17
C ARG A 193 -7.91 17.76 -33.35
N THR A 194 -7.55 17.26 -34.53
CA THR A 194 -7.96 17.86 -35.81
C THR A 194 -8.09 16.76 -36.84
N SER A 195 -9.31 16.25 -37.01
CA SER A 195 -10.02 16.01 -38.29
C SER A 195 -11.31 15.25 -38.00
#